data_AF-A0A353BD74-F1
#
_entry.id   AF-A0A353BD74-F1
#
_cell.length_a   1.000
_cell.length_b   1.000
_cell.length_c   1.000
_cell.angle_alpha   90.00
_cell.angle_beta   90.00
_cell.angle_gamma   90.00
#
_symmetry.space_group_name_H-M   'P 1'
#
loop_
_entity.id
_entity.type
_entity.pdbx_description
1 polymer ?
#
loop_
_entity_poly.entity_id
_entity_poly.type
_entity_poly.pdbx_seq_one_letter_code
_entity_poly.pdbx_strand_id
1 'polypeptide(L)'
;IKLLVIARDQIRAASNLEIARQIDGSVVIPVVTSVEPSEFSSEHGGDSSSTALTFQEDIAALQLQLEIAAPSAQFLPPVFVTDFEITDDEAQSGAACRQEILDRLSELSLGEYEIQNVLQKQTQAAAVRLRTRVAKTIAAEAPQLRHAVAKLNSETQRLPTRVLDSLLGSEDVLQAGVRMQLRSRLVSDTSLMWFPYRTVLATLNLTQGVWDRVMLAMGGSLPSLFGALTGAAKNFRSGRDFTAQLEDGIRNRAQQQVESRLQPLCDAFHRQVNQLGGSVARGVMPSQVELLGIDELQTRSHEIFDDSMRRNAVSRWQVSLLAIVGCLLFWALMAAPIVVIYRDYLQAAYQVAQGSRVTLTEFPKPESGMLLSSVLLSALPLVIYCMLVLTFVHSRSKTGRVSQQLIDQHVAAIEELRQSGVIRLQFDDPILEAANFLVNLEHK
;
A
#
# COMPACT_ATOMS: atom_id res chain seq x y z
N ILE A 1 -27.52 18.68 27.13
CA ILE A 1 -26.92 18.95 28.46
C ILE A 1 -27.53 17.97 29.44
N LYS A 2 -26.76 17.39 30.36
CA LYS A 2 -27.24 16.44 31.38
C LYS A 2 -26.83 16.93 32.76
N LEU A 3 -27.69 16.72 33.76
CA LEU A 3 -27.38 16.98 35.16
C LEU A 3 -27.00 15.66 35.81
N LEU A 4 -25.84 15.61 36.46
CA LEU A 4 -25.38 14.45 37.22
C LEU A 4 -25.53 14.79 38.70
N VAL A 5 -26.63 14.34 39.31
CA VAL A 5 -26.92 14.60 40.72
C VAL A 5 -26.24 13.53 41.58
N ILE A 6 -25.44 13.96 42.55
CA ILE A 6 -24.67 13.10 43.45
C ILE A 6 -24.90 13.60 44.87
N ALA A 7 -25.36 12.73 45.76
CA ALA A 7 -25.44 13.08 47.18
C ALA A 7 -24.04 13.11 47.81
N ARG A 8 -23.80 13.98 48.79
CA ARG A 8 -22.49 14.15 49.46
C ARG A 8 -21.93 12.84 50.03
N ASP A 9 -22.78 11.98 50.58
CA ASP A 9 -22.42 10.65 51.08
C ASP A 9 -22.04 9.64 49.97
N GLN A 10 -22.47 9.91 48.73
CA GLN A 10 -22.27 9.04 47.56
C GLN A 10 -21.14 9.51 46.64
N ILE A 11 -20.36 10.53 47.00
CA ILE A 11 -19.26 11.05 46.15
C ILE A 11 -18.29 9.94 45.75
N ARG A 12 -18.00 9.00 46.66
CA ARG A 12 -17.06 7.88 46.44
C ARG A 12 -17.72 6.62 45.83
N ALA A 13 -19.00 6.68 45.48
CA ALA A 13 -19.73 5.52 44.99
C ALA A 13 -19.33 5.15 43.55
N ALA A 14 -19.09 3.85 43.32
CA ALA A 14 -18.75 3.32 41.99
C ALA A 14 -19.87 3.50 40.95
N SER A 15 -21.12 3.67 41.40
CA SER A 15 -22.28 3.95 40.54
C SER A 15 -22.10 5.24 39.73
N ASN A 16 -21.43 6.25 40.28
CA ASN A 16 -21.16 7.52 39.58
C ASN A 16 -20.35 7.28 38.31
N LEU A 17 -19.41 6.34 38.34
CA LEU A 17 -18.57 5.99 37.19
C LEU A 17 -19.34 5.21 36.12
N GLU A 18 -20.28 4.36 36.52
CA GLU A 18 -21.15 3.67 35.57
C GLU A 18 -22.09 4.65 34.86
N ILE A 19 -22.64 5.61 35.59
CA ILE A 19 -23.48 6.68 35.02
C ILE A 19 -22.64 7.59 34.11
N ALA A 20 -21.41 7.95 34.54
CA ALA A 20 -20.48 8.74 33.74
C ALA A 20 -20.20 8.11 32.37
N ARG A 21 -19.95 6.80 32.34
CA ARG A 21 -19.74 6.06 31.08
C ARG A 21 -20.96 6.14 30.15
N GLN A 22 -22.18 6.19 30.69
CA GLN A 22 -23.40 6.28 29.87
C GLN A 22 -23.64 7.70 29.31
N ILE A 23 -23.08 8.72 29.95
CA ILE A 23 -23.24 10.13 29.54
C ILE A 23 -22.07 10.66 28.69
N ASP A 24 -21.06 9.83 28.42
CA ASP A 24 -19.90 10.19 27.60
C ASP A 24 -20.30 10.79 26.23
N GLY A 25 -19.59 11.86 25.85
CA GLY A 25 -19.89 12.74 24.71
C GLY A 25 -20.89 13.88 25.00
N SER A 26 -21.51 13.93 26.19
CA SER A 26 -22.45 14.99 26.58
C SER A 26 -21.77 16.12 27.35
N VAL A 27 -22.41 17.30 27.37
CA VAL A 27 -22.11 18.35 28.36
C VAL A 27 -22.83 18.01 29.65
N VAL A 28 -22.08 17.93 30.76
CA VAL A 28 -22.56 17.45 32.06
C VAL A 28 -22.29 18.50 33.14
N ILE A 29 -23.30 18.81 33.94
CA ILE A 29 -23.16 19.63 35.15
C ILE A 29 -23.28 18.68 36.36
N PRO A 30 -22.21 18.50 37.14
CA PRO A 30 -22.29 17.78 38.41
C PRO A 30 -23.04 18.64 39.44
N VAL A 31 -24.03 18.06 40.12
CA VAL A 31 -24.76 18.71 41.20
C VAL A 31 -24.56 17.88 42.46
N VAL A 32 -23.84 18.43 43.44
CA VAL A 32 -23.58 17.76 44.71
C VAL A 32 -24.57 18.25 45.74
N THR A 33 -25.41 17.36 46.28
CA THR A 33 -26.47 17.71 47.25
C THR A 33 -26.07 17.37 48.67
N SER A 34 -26.71 18.03 49.65
CA SER A 34 -26.50 17.81 51.08
C SER A 34 -25.09 18.16 51.55
N VAL A 35 -24.58 19.31 51.08
CA VAL A 35 -23.28 19.85 51.50
C VAL A 35 -23.47 20.71 52.75
N GLU A 36 -22.61 20.53 53.75
CA GLU A 36 -22.69 21.29 54.99
C GLU A 36 -22.23 22.75 54.75
N PRO A 37 -22.89 23.77 55.32
CA PRO A 37 -22.54 25.18 55.08
C PRO A 37 -21.13 25.54 55.59
N SER A 38 -20.60 24.81 56.57
CA SER A 38 -19.21 24.93 57.05
C SER A 38 -18.16 24.47 56.02
N GLU A 39 -18.54 23.64 55.05
CA GLU A 39 -17.66 23.16 53.98
C GLU A 39 -17.52 24.18 52.83
N PHE A 40 -18.43 25.17 52.76
CA PHE A 40 -18.41 26.24 51.76
C PHE A 40 -17.43 27.38 52.09
N SER A 41 -17.19 27.65 53.37
CA SER A 41 -16.46 28.84 53.85
C SER A 41 -14.97 28.56 54.01
N SER A 42 -14.19 28.68 52.93
CA SER A 42 -12.72 28.58 52.98
C SER A 42 -11.99 29.83 53.48
N GLU A 43 -12.70 30.93 53.80
CA GLU A 43 -12.04 32.25 53.94
C GLU A 43 -11.83 32.79 55.36
N HIS A 44 -12.38 32.22 56.44
CA HIS A 44 -12.17 32.79 57.78
C HIS A 44 -11.60 31.77 58.77
N GLY A 45 -10.31 31.94 59.07
CA GLY A 45 -9.50 31.07 59.93
C GLY A 45 -10.09 30.87 61.34
N GLY A 46 -10.27 29.61 61.70
CA GLY A 46 -10.64 29.15 63.04
C GLY A 46 -11.17 27.72 63.00
N ASP A 47 -10.29 26.75 63.30
CA ASP A 47 -10.55 25.34 63.65
C ASP A 47 -11.40 24.43 62.71
N SER A 48 -11.88 24.91 61.57
CA SER A 48 -12.75 24.15 60.64
C SER A 48 -12.00 23.52 59.44
N SER A 49 -10.67 23.43 59.51
CA SER A 49 -9.82 23.22 58.32
C SER A 49 -9.74 21.78 57.82
N SER A 50 -9.97 20.75 58.65
CA SER A 50 -9.75 19.36 58.21
C SER A 50 -10.87 18.82 57.33
N THR A 51 -12.14 19.07 57.66
CA THR A 51 -13.30 18.56 56.91
C THR A 51 -13.49 19.26 55.56
N ALA A 52 -13.31 20.58 55.50
CA ALA A 52 -13.38 21.35 54.25
C ALA A 52 -12.28 20.94 53.25
N LEU A 53 -11.06 20.67 53.74
CA LEU A 53 -9.96 20.16 52.90
C LEU A 53 -10.28 18.75 52.35
N THR A 54 -10.82 17.85 53.18
CA THR A 54 -11.19 16.49 52.71
C THR A 54 -12.30 16.50 51.66
N PHE A 55 -13.26 17.42 51.76
CA PHE A 55 -14.34 17.54 50.77
C PHE A 55 -13.82 18.04 49.42
N GLN A 56 -12.94 19.05 49.42
CA GLN A 56 -12.30 19.54 48.19
C GLN A 56 -11.44 18.46 47.51
N GLU A 57 -10.71 17.67 48.29
CA GLU A 57 -9.94 16.52 47.80
C GLU A 57 -10.86 15.46 47.19
N ASP A 58 -11.99 15.15 47.83
CA ASP A 58 -12.97 14.19 47.33
C ASP A 58 -13.63 14.65 46.02
N ILE A 59 -13.91 15.95 45.87
CA ILE A 59 -14.44 16.52 44.62
C ILE A 59 -13.40 16.46 43.51
N ALA A 60 -12.15 16.83 43.80
CA ALA A 60 -11.07 16.77 42.83
C ALA A 60 -10.83 15.32 42.36
N ALA A 61 -10.87 14.36 43.29
CA ALA A 61 -10.78 12.95 42.97
C ALA A 61 -11.96 12.47 42.13
N LEU A 62 -13.20 12.88 42.45
CA LEU A 62 -14.39 12.56 41.67
C LEU A 62 -14.29 13.13 40.25
N GLN A 63 -13.90 14.40 40.08
CA GLN A 63 -13.73 15.02 38.77
C GLN A 63 -12.72 14.26 37.92
N LEU A 64 -11.56 13.92 38.47
CA LEU A 64 -10.53 13.15 37.78
C LEU A 64 -11.05 11.76 37.38
N GLN A 65 -11.80 11.09 38.25
CA GLN A 65 -12.39 9.79 37.91
C GLN A 65 -13.48 9.89 36.84
N LEU A 66 -14.29 10.97 36.84
CA LEU A 66 -15.31 11.24 35.83
C LEU A 66 -14.67 11.52 34.46
N GLU A 67 -13.59 12.29 34.40
CA GLU A 67 -12.81 12.54 33.19
C GLU A 67 -12.21 11.26 32.62
N ILE A 68 -11.67 10.38 33.47
CA ILE A 68 -11.15 9.07 33.04
C ILE A 68 -12.29 8.17 32.53
N ALA A 69 -13.45 8.19 33.19
CA ALA A 69 -14.58 7.33 32.82
C ALA A 69 -15.32 7.80 31.56
N ALA A 70 -15.27 9.10 31.25
CA ALA A 70 -15.97 9.73 30.13
C ALA A 70 -15.10 10.82 29.46
N PRO A 71 -14.06 10.43 28.69
CA PRO A 71 -13.07 11.36 28.16
C PRO A 71 -13.61 12.29 27.07
N SER A 72 -14.74 11.93 26.45
CA SER A 72 -15.39 12.76 25.43
C SER A 72 -16.46 13.68 26.01
N ALA A 73 -16.82 13.51 27.29
CA ALA A 73 -17.74 14.39 27.99
C ALA A 73 -17.07 15.72 28.36
N GLN A 74 -17.86 16.78 28.34
CA GLN A 74 -17.45 18.08 28.85
C GLN A 74 -18.09 18.27 30.21
N PHE A 75 -17.28 18.16 31.27
CA PHE A 75 -17.73 18.42 32.64
C PHE A 75 -17.59 19.91 32.94
N LEU A 76 -18.70 20.51 33.39
CA LEU A 76 -18.71 21.88 33.91
C LEU A 76 -18.39 21.90 35.40
N PRO A 77 -18.03 23.07 35.96
CA PRO A 77 -17.82 23.22 37.39
C PRO A 77 -19.02 22.70 38.19
N PRO A 78 -18.79 21.97 39.30
CA PRO A 78 -19.85 21.41 40.11
C PRO A 78 -20.67 22.50 40.77
N VAL A 79 -21.98 22.29 40.86
CA VAL A 79 -22.91 23.10 41.63
C VAL A 79 -23.14 22.43 42.98
N PHE A 80 -23.00 23.17 44.06
CA PHE A 80 -23.14 22.66 45.42
C PHE A 80 -24.48 23.12 46.00
N VAL A 81 -25.26 22.16 46.49
CA VAL A 81 -26.55 22.43 47.14
C VAL A 81 -26.40 22.19 48.63
N THR A 82 -26.65 23.24 49.42
CA THR A 82 -26.61 23.19 50.88
C THR A 82 -27.64 22.21 51.43
N ASP A 83 -27.29 21.57 52.54
CA ASP A 83 -28.23 20.72 53.27
C ASP A 83 -29.34 21.56 53.92
N PHE A 84 -30.54 21.47 53.34
CA PHE A 84 -31.71 22.21 53.80
C PHE A 84 -32.25 21.67 55.13
N GLU A 85 -31.91 20.44 55.54
CA GLU A 85 -32.29 19.91 56.85
C GLU A 85 -31.54 20.62 57.99
N ILE A 86 -30.38 21.21 57.69
CA ILE A 86 -29.55 21.95 58.64
C ILE A 86 -29.89 23.45 58.65
N THR A 87 -30.24 23.99 57.48
CA THR A 87 -30.54 25.43 57.30
C THR A 87 -32.01 25.78 57.48
N ASP A 88 -32.91 24.78 57.47
CA ASP A 88 -34.37 24.90 57.65
C ASP A 88 -35.05 25.83 56.60
N ASP A 89 -34.39 26.04 55.44
CA ASP A 89 -34.88 26.86 54.33
C ASP A 89 -34.62 26.19 52.97
N GLU A 90 -35.53 25.27 52.61
CA GLU A 90 -35.55 24.56 51.33
C GLU A 90 -35.77 25.51 50.15
N ALA A 91 -36.63 26.52 50.33
CA ALA A 91 -36.99 27.45 49.27
C ALA A 91 -35.81 28.33 48.86
N GLN A 92 -35.02 28.81 49.83
CA GLN A 92 -33.82 29.59 49.57
C GLN A 92 -32.71 28.74 48.95
N SER A 93 -32.47 27.52 49.46
CA SER A 93 -31.47 26.59 48.92
C SER A 93 -31.79 26.19 47.47
N GLY A 94 -33.06 25.92 47.17
CA GLY A 94 -33.53 25.62 45.81
C GLY A 94 -33.42 26.81 44.86
N ALA A 95 -33.72 28.02 45.33
CA ALA A 95 -33.55 29.24 44.54
C ALA A 95 -32.08 29.52 44.20
N ALA A 96 -31.17 29.34 45.16
CA ALA A 96 -29.73 29.49 44.96
C ALA A 96 -29.17 28.47 43.96
N CYS A 97 -29.51 27.18 44.12
CA CYS A 97 -29.12 26.13 43.17
C CYS A 97 -29.63 26.43 41.75
N ARG A 98 -30.88 26.87 41.61
CA ARG A 98 -31.44 27.25 40.31
C ARG A 98 -30.69 28.42 39.68
N GLN A 99 -30.38 29.45 40.47
CA GLN A 99 -29.62 30.61 40.01
C GLN A 99 -28.24 30.17 39.49
N GLU A 100 -27.53 29.36 40.26
CA GLU A 100 -26.19 28.90 39.90
C GLU A 100 -26.19 27.99 38.66
N ILE A 101 -27.18 27.09 38.52
CA ILE A 101 -27.34 26.31 37.27
C ILE A 101 -27.62 27.24 36.09
N LEU A 102 -28.48 28.26 36.24
CA LEU A 102 -28.77 29.21 35.17
C LEU A 102 -27.54 30.04 34.78
N ASP A 103 -26.74 30.47 35.75
CA ASP A 103 -25.49 31.19 35.50
C ASP A 103 -24.53 30.31 34.69
N ARG A 104 -24.34 29.04 35.07
CA ARG A 104 -23.51 28.07 34.31
C ARG A 104 -24.05 27.79 32.91
N LEU A 105 -25.37 27.74 32.74
CA LEU A 105 -26.00 27.57 31.43
C LEU A 105 -25.85 28.82 30.55
N SER A 106 -25.77 30.01 31.15
CA SER A 106 -25.56 31.26 30.43
C SER A 106 -24.12 31.46 29.95
N GLU A 107 -23.15 30.88 30.67
CA GLU A 107 -21.73 30.85 30.30
C GLU A 107 -21.44 29.90 29.11
N LEU A 108 -22.36 28.96 28.83
CA LEU A 108 -22.26 28.08 27.67
C LEU A 108 -22.62 28.83 26.39
N SER A 109 -21.67 28.92 25.47
CA SER A 109 -21.95 29.27 24.09
C SER A 109 -22.83 28.18 23.45
N LEU A 110 -24.01 28.59 22.98
CA LEU A 110 -25.00 27.75 22.32
C LEU A 110 -24.96 27.99 20.81
N GLY A 111 -23.76 28.11 20.24
CA GLY A 111 -23.59 28.28 18.80
C GLY A 111 -23.98 27.03 18.03
N GLU A 112 -24.49 27.19 16.80
CA GLU A 112 -24.88 26.07 15.93
C GLU A 112 -23.71 25.08 15.69
N TYR A 113 -22.48 25.61 15.61
CA TYR A 113 -21.25 24.82 15.49
C TYR A 113 -20.95 23.96 16.73
N GLU A 114 -21.18 24.49 17.93
CA GLU A 114 -20.93 23.76 19.18
C GLU A 114 -21.96 22.66 19.40
N ILE A 115 -23.22 22.92 19.02
CA ILE A 115 -24.30 21.94 19.04
C ILE A 115 -23.96 20.77 18.10
N GLN A 116 -23.50 21.05 16.88
CA GLN A 116 -23.06 20.01 15.93
C GLN A 116 -21.87 19.21 16.46
N ASN A 117 -20.87 19.89 17.05
CA ASN A 117 -19.72 19.21 17.65
C ASN A 117 -20.12 18.30 18.81
N VAL A 118 -21.03 18.73 19.69
CA VAL A 118 -21.54 17.90 20.79
C VAL A 118 -22.33 16.71 20.26
N LEU A 119 -23.20 16.88 19.25
CA LEU A 119 -23.92 15.77 18.61
C LEU A 119 -22.96 14.77 17.96
N GLN A 120 -21.91 15.26 17.29
CA GLN A 120 -20.90 14.40 16.68
C GLN A 120 -20.13 13.62 17.74
N LYS A 121 -19.72 14.26 18.84
CA LYS A 121 -19.08 13.59 19.98
C LYS A 121 -20.01 12.55 20.62
N GLN A 122 -21.30 12.85 20.77
CA GLN A 122 -22.28 11.90 21.31
C GLN A 122 -22.47 10.68 20.42
N THR A 123 -22.61 10.87 19.11
CA THR A 123 -22.78 9.76 18.16
C THR A 123 -21.53 8.89 18.10
N GLN A 124 -20.33 9.49 18.12
CA GLN A 124 -19.08 8.77 18.22
C GLN A 124 -18.97 7.97 19.53
N ALA A 125 -19.20 8.60 20.67
CA ALA A 125 -19.17 7.92 21.97
C ALA A 125 -20.22 6.79 22.06
N ALA A 126 -21.43 7.01 21.55
CA ALA A 126 -22.47 5.98 21.49
C ALA A 126 -22.07 4.81 20.60
N ALA A 127 -21.45 5.08 19.45
CA ALA A 127 -20.93 4.04 18.56
C ALA A 127 -19.82 3.23 19.25
N VAL A 128 -18.87 3.88 19.94
CA VAL A 128 -17.82 3.18 20.71
C VAL A 128 -18.44 2.30 21.79
N ARG A 129 -19.39 2.79 22.58
CA ARG A 129 -20.06 1.99 23.61
C ARG A 129 -20.81 0.79 23.03
N LEU A 130 -21.54 1.00 21.93
CA LEU A 130 -22.24 -0.08 21.24
C LEU A 130 -21.23 -1.13 20.75
N ARG A 131 -20.10 -0.71 20.18
CA ARG A 131 -19.01 -1.61 19.77
C ARG A 131 -18.49 -2.44 20.94
N THR A 132 -18.13 -1.80 22.06
CA THR A 132 -17.62 -2.51 23.24
C THR A 132 -18.64 -3.51 23.79
N ARG A 133 -19.92 -3.14 23.80
CA ARG A 133 -21.00 -4.02 24.28
C ARG A 133 -21.21 -5.22 23.36
N VAL A 134 -21.25 -4.99 22.06
CA VAL A 134 -21.34 -6.05 21.04
C VAL A 134 -20.15 -6.99 21.13
N ALA A 135 -18.92 -6.46 21.22
CA ALA A 135 -17.72 -7.26 21.38
C ALA A 135 -17.76 -8.12 22.66
N LYS A 136 -18.21 -7.54 23.79
CA LYS A 136 -18.34 -8.27 25.06
C LYS A 136 -19.40 -9.38 24.99
N THR A 137 -20.55 -9.12 24.35
CA THR A 137 -21.61 -10.11 24.15
C THR A 137 -21.15 -11.25 23.23
N ILE A 138 -20.49 -10.93 22.11
CA ILE A 138 -19.93 -11.93 21.20
C ILE A 138 -18.84 -12.76 21.89
N ALA A 139 -17.98 -12.14 22.70
CA ALA A 139 -16.96 -12.85 23.47
C ALA A 139 -17.57 -13.81 24.50
N ALA A 140 -18.73 -13.48 25.07
CA ALA A 140 -19.44 -14.32 26.03
C ALA A 140 -20.18 -15.48 25.35
N GLU A 141 -20.80 -15.27 24.18
CA GLU A 141 -21.70 -16.24 23.55
C GLU A 141 -21.04 -17.10 22.46
N ALA A 142 -19.96 -16.65 21.82
CA ALA A 142 -19.36 -17.35 20.68
C ALA A 142 -17.82 -17.24 20.59
N PRO A 143 -17.06 -17.75 21.59
CA PRO A 143 -15.59 -17.68 21.59
C PRO A 143 -14.94 -18.41 20.40
N GLN A 144 -15.59 -19.48 19.91
CA GLN A 144 -15.10 -20.22 18.73
C GLN A 144 -15.24 -19.41 17.44
N LEU A 145 -16.34 -18.66 17.30
CA LEU A 145 -16.59 -17.79 16.14
C LEU A 145 -15.55 -16.67 16.08
N ARG A 146 -15.21 -16.06 17.22
CA ARG A 146 -14.15 -15.05 17.34
C ARG A 146 -12.82 -15.54 16.78
N HIS A 147 -12.41 -16.77 17.09
CA HIS A 147 -11.17 -17.34 16.56
C HIS A 147 -11.22 -17.57 15.04
N ALA A 148 -12.35 -18.02 14.49
CA ALA A 148 -12.48 -18.16 13.05
C ALA A 148 -12.50 -16.81 12.33
N VAL A 149 -13.20 -15.80 12.86
CA VAL A 149 -13.21 -14.48 12.22
C VAL A 149 -11.85 -13.79 12.33
N ALA A 150 -11.16 -13.90 13.47
CA ALA A 150 -9.80 -13.40 13.62
C ALA A 150 -8.82 -14.10 12.66
N LYS A 151 -8.94 -15.42 12.48
CA LYS A 151 -8.12 -16.18 11.53
C LYS A 151 -8.41 -15.78 10.09
N LEU A 152 -9.69 -15.64 9.72
CA LEU A 152 -10.11 -15.17 8.40
C LEU A 152 -9.59 -13.77 8.12
N ASN A 153 -9.69 -12.84 9.08
CA ASN A 153 -9.16 -11.49 8.96
C ASN A 153 -7.64 -11.48 8.84
N SER A 154 -6.92 -12.28 9.63
CA SER A 154 -5.45 -12.35 9.54
C SER A 154 -4.95 -12.90 8.20
N GLU A 155 -5.66 -13.85 7.60
CA GLU A 155 -5.32 -14.38 6.27
C GLU A 155 -5.74 -13.42 5.15
N THR A 156 -6.90 -12.76 5.30
CA THR A 156 -7.34 -11.63 4.46
C THR A 156 -6.29 -10.52 4.41
N GLN A 157 -5.69 -10.18 5.55
CA GLN A 157 -4.64 -9.17 5.64
C GLN A 157 -3.31 -9.60 5.00
N ARG A 158 -3.02 -10.91 4.97
CA ARG A 158 -1.75 -11.47 4.46
C ARG A 158 -1.82 -11.88 2.99
N LEU A 159 -3.02 -12.05 2.45
CA LEU A 159 -3.27 -12.51 1.09
C LEU A 159 -2.64 -11.61 0.03
N PRO A 160 -2.78 -10.27 0.05
CA PRO A 160 -2.19 -9.42 -0.99
C PRO A 160 -0.67 -9.58 -1.11
N THR A 161 0.04 -9.59 0.02
CA THR A 161 1.50 -9.77 0.05
C THR A 161 1.92 -11.14 -0.47
N ARG A 162 1.22 -12.21 -0.06
CA ARG A 162 1.52 -13.58 -0.52
C ARG A 162 1.14 -13.83 -1.99
N VAL A 163 0.07 -13.19 -2.47
CA VAL A 163 -0.31 -13.22 -3.89
C VAL A 163 0.77 -12.50 -4.70
N LEU A 164 1.35 -11.39 -4.21
CA LEU A 164 2.50 -10.79 -4.88
C LEU A 164 3.76 -11.65 -4.85
N ASP A 165 4.09 -12.30 -3.75
CA ASP A 165 5.23 -13.25 -3.73
C ASP A 165 5.03 -14.37 -4.76
N SER A 166 3.77 -14.84 -4.92
CA SER A 166 3.39 -15.79 -5.96
C SER A 166 3.43 -15.20 -7.38
N LEU A 167 3.10 -13.92 -7.57
CA LEU A 167 3.02 -13.27 -8.88
C LEU A 167 4.38 -12.77 -9.38
N LEU A 168 5.22 -12.26 -8.49
CA LEU A 168 6.57 -11.76 -8.78
C LEU A 168 7.57 -12.93 -8.97
N GLY A 169 7.27 -14.10 -8.43
CA GLY A 169 8.09 -15.30 -8.55
C GLY A 169 9.34 -15.26 -7.66
N SER A 170 10.27 -16.17 -7.89
CA SER A 170 11.55 -16.17 -7.16
C SER A 170 12.40 -14.96 -7.54
N GLU A 171 13.27 -14.53 -6.61
CA GLU A 171 14.18 -13.41 -6.84
C GLU A 171 15.02 -13.59 -8.12
N ASP A 172 15.43 -14.82 -8.42
CA ASP A 172 16.18 -15.16 -9.64
C ASP A 172 15.40 -14.88 -10.93
N VAL A 173 14.10 -15.16 -10.92
CA VAL A 173 13.17 -14.92 -12.04
C VAL A 173 12.97 -13.42 -12.24
N LEU A 174 12.80 -12.67 -11.15
CA LEU A 174 12.69 -11.22 -11.18
C LEU A 174 13.97 -10.56 -11.71
N GLN A 175 15.14 -11.02 -11.25
CA GLN A 175 16.43 -10.55 -11.74
C GLN A 175 16.63 -10.84 -13.24
N ALA A 176 16.23 -12.01 -13.73
CA ALA A 176 16.27 -12.34 -15.15
C ALA A 176 15.36 -11.42 -15.98
N GLY A 177 14.14 -11.17 -15.50
CA GLY A 177 13.17 -10.26 -16.13
C GLY A 177 13.68 -8.81 -16.20
N VAL A 178 14.19 -8.27 -15.09
CA VAL A 178 14.80 -6.93 -15.02
C VAL A 178 15.99 -6.83 -15.98
N ARG A 179 16.86 -7.84 -16.02
CA ARG A 179 18.02 -7.87 -16.93
C ARG A 179 17.59 -7.83 -18.40
N MET A 180 16.61 -8.65 -18.79
CA MET A 180 16.09 -8.68 -20.16
C MET A 180 15.52 -7.31 -20.56
N GLN A 181 14.76 -6.67 -19.67
CA GLN A 181 14.11 -5.40 -19.98
C GLN A 181 15.11 -4.23 -20.03
N LEU A 182 16.11 -4.19 -19.15
CA LEU A 182 17.21 -3.21 -19.22
C LEU A 182 18.00 -3.35 -20.53
N ARG A 183 18.28 -4.59 -20.97
CA ARG A 183 18.95 -4.85 -22.25
C ARG A 183 18.12 -4.40 -23.44
N SER A 184 16.82 -4.69 -23.42
CA SER A 184 15.88 -4.24 -24.45
C SER A 184 15.88 -2.71 -24.56
N ARG A 185 15.81 -2.00 -23.42
CA ARG A 185 15.89 -0.53 -23.39
C ARG A 185 17.23 0.01 -23.89
N LEU A 186 18.35 -0.63 -23.56
CA LEU A 186 19.67 -0.23 -24.09
C LEU A 186 19.68 -0.26 -25.63
N VAL A 187 19.09 -1.29 -26.25
CA VAL A 187 18.98 -1.40 -27.71
C VAL A 187 18.00 -0.37 -28.27
N SER A 188 16.86 -0.11 -27.61
CA SER A 188 15.89 0.88 -28.08
C SER A 188 16.44 2.31 -28.03
N ASP A 189 17.17 2.65 -26.96
CA ASP A 189 17.74 3.99 -26.74
C ASP A 189 18.94 4.29 -27.63
N THR A 190 19.60 3.26 -28.17
CA THR A 190 20.70 3.42 -29.13
C THR A 190 20.13 3.83 -30.50
N SER A 191 20.35 5.08 -30.95
CA SER A 191 19.87 5.53 -32.28
C SER A 191 20.35 4.66 -33.45
N LEU A 192 19.56 4.59 -34.52
CA LEU A 192 19.90 3.88 -35.76
C LEU A 192 21.14 4.46 -36.46
N MET A 193 21.48 5.73 -36.18
CA MET A 193 22.67 6.40 -36.73
C MET A 193 23.98 5.74 -36.28
N TRP A 194 23.98 5.02 -35.15
CA TRP A 194 25.16 4.33 -34.62
C TRP A 194 25.40 2.96 -35.26
N PHE A 195 25.24 2.88 -36.58
CA PHE A 195 25.65 1.71 -37.34
C PHE A 195 27.19 1.61 -37.38
N PRO A 196 27.79 0.42 -37.21
CA PRO A 196 27.18 -0.91 -37.06
C PRO A 196 26.98 -1.40 -35.62
N TYR A 197 27.36 -0.59 -34.62
CA TYR A 197 27.27 -0.95 -33.19
C TYR A 197 25.87 -1.42 -32.79
N ARG A 198 24.82 -0.67 -33.16
CA ARG A 198 23.43 -1.05 -32.85
C ARG A 198 23.05 -2.41 -33.42
N THR A 199 23.48 -2.73 -34.63
CA THR A 199 23.12 -3.99 -35.31
C THR A 199 23.69 -5.18 -34.56
N VAL A 200 24.97 -5.10 -34.16
CA VAL A 200 25.63 -6.14 -33.37
C VAL A 200 25.03 -6.24 -31.96
N LEU A 201 24.70 -5.12 -31.34
CA LEU A 201 24.05 -5.11 -30.03
C LEU A 201 22.66 -5.75 -30.08
N ALA A 202 21.88 -5.47 -31.13
CA ALA A 202 20.55 -6.03 -31.34
C ALA A 202 20.60 -7.54 -31.62
N THR A 203 21.55 -8.02 -32.42
CA THR A 203 21.72 -9.46 -32.67
C THR A 203 22.15 -10.20 -31.41
N LEU A 204 23.07 -9.65 -30.61
CA LEU A 204 23.45 -10.22 -29.33
C LEU A 204 22.30 -10.25 -28.32
N ASN A 205 21.46 -9.22 -28.28
CA ASN A 205 20.29 -9.21 -27.41
C ASN A 205 19.26 -10.28 -27.82
N LEU A 206 19.07 -10.50 -29.13
CA LEU A 206 18.20 -11.55 -29.63
C LEU A 206 18.71 -12.95 -29.27
N THR A 207 20.02 -13.21 -29.41
CA THR A 207 20.59 -14.54 -29.12
C THR A 207 20.67 -14.83 -27.63
N GLN A 208 21.07 -13.86 -26.81
CA GLN A 208 21.14 -14.04 -25.35
C GLN A 208 19.76 -14.06 -24.69
N GLY A 209 18.80 -13.26 -25.19
CA GLY A 209 17.45 -13.22 -24.65
C GLY A 209 16.67 -14.53 -24.81
N VAL A 210 17.05 -15.40 -25.76
CA VAL A 210 16.47 -16.74 -25.89
C VAL A 210 16.83 -17.62 -24.68
N TRP A 211 18.05 -17.51 -24.15
CA TRP A 211 18.48 -18.29 -22.99
C TRP A 211 17.81 -17.82 -21.68
N ASP A 212 17.65 -16.51 -21.51
CA ASP A 212 16.90 -15.97 -20.37
C ASP A 212 15.42 -16.45 -20.41
N ARG A 213 14.79 -16.52 -21.59
CA ARG A 213 13.43 -17.08 -21.74
C ARG A 213 13.34 -18.57 -21.41
N VAL A 214 14.35 -19.35 -21.75
CA VAL A 214 14.40 -20.78 -21.41
C VAL A 214 14.55 -20.96 -19.90
N MET A 215 15.37 -20.14 -19.22
CA MET A 215 15.47 -20.18 -17.76
C MET A 215 14.15 -19.81 -17.07
N LEU A 216 13.43 -18.81 -17.60
CA LEU A 216 12.09 -18.45 -17.13
C LEU A 216 11.09 -19.61 -17.33
N ALA A 217 11.18 -20.35 -18.44
CA ALA A 217 10.32 -21.50 -18.69
C ALA A 217 10.62 -22.72 -17.79
N MET A 218 11.89 -22.89 -17.37
CA MET A 218 12.29 -24.00 -16.47
C MET A 218 12.08 -23.70 -14.98
N GLY A 219 11.93 -22.43 -14.58
CA GLY A 219 11.76 -22.01 -13.19
C GLY A 219 10.38 -22.25 -12.57
N GLY A 220 9.44 -22.88 -13.28
CA GLY A 220 8.12 -23.29 -12.75
C GLY A 220 7.15 -22.16 -12.35
N SER A 221 7.60 -20.90 -12.34
CA SER A 221 6.75 -19.71 -12.14
C SER A 221 6.41 -19.09 -13.49
N LEU A 222 5.12 -18.86 -13.71
CA LEU A 222 4.55 -18.70 -15.04
C LEU A 222 5.03 -17.45 -15.81
N PRO A 223 5.13 -17.52 -17.14
CA PRO A 223 5.49 -16.42 -18.06
C PRO A 223 4.53 -15.21 -18.11
N SER A 224 3.58 -15.05 -17.18
CA SER A 224 2.39 -14.22 -17.44
C SER A 224 2.53 -12.72 -17.21
N LEU A 225 3.48 -12.23 -16.39
CA LEU A 225 3.81 -10.79 -16.35
C LEU A 225 4.91 -10.46 -17.37
N PHE A 226 5.99 -11.24 -17.42
CA PHE A 226 7.14 -10.93 -18.28
C PHE A 226 6.96 -11.33 -19.77
N GLY A 227 6.18 -12.37 -20.06
CA GLY A 227 5.78 -12.74 -21.42
C GLY A 227 4.75 -11.77 -22.03
N ALA A 228 3.93 -11.14 -21.18
CA ALA A 228 3.02 -10.07 -21.57
C ALA A 228 3.74 -8.79 -21.99
N LEU A 229 4.68 -8.37 -21.12
CA LEU A 229 5.45 -7.14 -21.28
C LEU A 229 6.34 -7.19 -22.54
N THR A 230 6.72 -8.40 -22.98
CA THR A 230 7.52 -8.60 -24.20
C THR A 230 6.68 -8.69 -25.48
N GLY A 231 5.42 -9.12 -25.40
CA GLY A 231 4.47 -9.08 -26.53
C GLY A 231 4.07 -7.65 -26.93
N ALA A 232 3.93 -6.76 -25.93
CA ALA A 232 3.60 -5.35 -26.14
C ALA A 232 4.69 -4.59 -26.93
N ALA A 233 5.97 -4.93 -26.73
CA ALA A 233 7.09 -4.29 -27.43
C ALA A 233 7.26 -4.74 -28.89
N LYS A 234 6.74 -5.92 -29.27
CA LYS A 234 6.95 -6.50 -30.60
C LYS A 234 5.73 -6.40 -31.52
N ASN A 235 4.52 -6.26 -30.99
CA ASN A 235 3.27 -6.12 -31.77
C ASN A 235 2.66 -4.72 -31.62
N PHE A 236 3.28 -3.72 -32.22
CA PHE A 236 2.76 -2.35 -32.28
C PHE A 236 1.48 -2.20 -33.15
N ARG A 237 0.94 -3.28 -33.72
CA ARG A 237 -0.22 -3.26 -34.63
C ARG A 237 -1.48 -3.98 -34.13
N SER A 238 -1.40 -4.68 -32.99
CA SER A 238 -2.54 -5.41 -32.39
C SER A 238 -2.54 -5.34 -30.85
N GLY A 239 -1.95 -4.29 -30.28
CA GLY A 239 -1.64 -4.16 -28.85
C GLY A 239 -2.82 -3.95 -27.90
N ARG A 240 -4.08 -3.96 -28.35
CA ARG A 240 -5.27 -3.83 -27.48
C ARG A 240 -5.89 -5.17 -27.08
N ASP A 241 -5.94 -6.14 -27.99
CA ASP A 241 -6.59 -7.43 -27.71
C ASP A 241 -5.72 -8.34 -26.84
N PHE A 242 -4.40 -8.19 -26.94
CA PHE A 242 -3.45 -8.98 -26.15
C PHE A 242 -3.31 -8.48 -24.71
N THR A 243 -3.38 -7.17 -24.47
CA THR A 243 -3.39 -6.60 -23.11
C THR A 243 -4.67 -6.98 -22.38
N ALA A 244 -5.84 -6.93 -23.05
CA ALA A 244 -7.11 -7.36 -22.48
C ALA A 244 -7.12 -8.86 -22.12
N GLN A 245 -6.64 -9.73 -23.01
CA GLN A 245 -6.51 -11.17 -22.72
C GLN A 245 -5.56 -11.48 -21.56
N LEU A 246 -4.59 -10.60 -21.32
CA LEU A 246 -3.63 -10.76 -20.26
C LEU A 246 -4.12 -10.23 -18.91
N GLU A 247 -4.80 -9.08 -18.93
CA GLU A 247 -5.55 -8.52 -17.81
C GLU A 247 -6.57 -9.56 -17.31
N ASP A 248 -7.34 -10.16 -18.22
CA ASP A 248 -8.29 -11.23 -17.89
C ASP A 248 -7.57 -12.48 -17.35
N GLY A 249 -6.40 -12.83 -17.89
CA GLY A 249 -5.62 -14.00 -17.47
C GLY A 249 -5.00 -13.85 -16.07
N ILE A 250 -4.52 -12.65 -15.72
CA ILE A 250 -3.99 -12.35 -14.38
C ILE A 250 -5.14 -12.25 -13.38
N ARG A 251 -6.24 -11.57 -13.74
CA ARG A 251 -7.44 -11.47 -12.91
C ARG A 251 -7.99 -12.84 -12.56
N ASN A 252 -8.22 -13.69 -13.55
CA ASN A 252 -8.76 -15.03 -13.34
C ASN A 252 -7.85 -15.92 -12.47
N ARG A 253 -6.51 -15.81 -12.61
CA ARG A 253 -5.58 -16.59 -11.77
C ARG A 253 -5.46 -16.04 -10.35
N ALA A 254 -5.39 -14.73 -10.19
CA ALA A 254 -5.39 -14.09 -8.87
C ALA A 254 -6.67 -14.45 -8.13
N GLN A 255 -7.82 -14.38 -8.81
CA GLN A 255 -9.12 -14.77 -8.28
C GLN A 255 -9.16 -16.27 -7.93
N GLN A 256 -8.70 -17.18 -8.80
CA GLN A 256 -8.62 -18.62 -8.49
C GLN A 256 -7.68 -18.93 -7.30
N GLN A 257 -6.56 -18.23 -7.18
CA GLN A 257 -5.65 -18.40 -6.04
C GLN A 257 -6.24 -17.86 -4.75
N VAL A 258 -6.93 -16.72 -4.80
CA VAL A 258 -7.63 -16.14 -3.64
C VAL A 258 -8.78 -17.05 -3.22
N GLU A 259 -9.59 -17.51 -4.18
CA GLU A 259 -10.73 -18.40 -3.97
C GLU A 259 -10.29 -19.74 -3.36
N SER A 260 -9.33 -20.44 -3.98
CA SER A 260 -8.83 -21.72 -3.46
C SER A 260 -8.23 -21.65 -2.05
N ARG A 261 -7.78 -20.47 -1.61
CA ARG A 261 -7.21 -20.25 -0.27
C ARG A 261 -8.24 -19.79 0.75
N LEU A 262 -9.20 -18.95 0.35
CA LEU A 262 -10.24 -18.42 1.24
C LEU A 262 -11.41 -19.38 1.42
N GLN A 263 -11.73 -20.20 0.41
CA GLN A 263 -12.80 -21.19 0.44
C GLN A 263 -12.73 -22.12 1.67
N PRO A 264 -11.59 -22.77 2.02
CA PRO A 264 -11.53 -23.63 3.20
C PRO A 264 -11.70 -22.87 4.53
N LEU A 265 -11.40 -21.56 4.56
CA LEU A 265 -11.58 -20.71 5.74
C LEU A 265 -13.04 -20.25 5.86
N CYS A 266 -13.68 -19.90 4.74
CA CYS A 266 -15.11 -19.60 4.68
C CYS A 266 -15.92 -20.84 5.08
N ASP A 267 -15.55 -22.02 4.61
CA ASP A 267 -16.20 -23.29 4.98
C ASP A 267 -16.02 -23.63 6.48
N ALA A 268 -14.87 -23.29 7.06
CA ALA A 268 -14.65 -23.44 8.49
C ALA A 268 -15.51 -22.48 9.32
N PHE A 269 -15.64 -21.22 8.86
CA PHE A 269 -16.51 -20.22 9.48
C PHE A 269 -17.99 -20.63 9.40
N HIS A 270 -18.49 -21.03 8.23
CA HIS A 270 -19.86 -21.52 8.05
C HIS A 270 -20.18 -22.73 8.93
N ARG A 271 -19.24 -23.67 9.07
CA ARG A 271 -19.41 -24.81 9.98
C ARG A 271 -19.59 -24.37 11.43
N GLN A 272 -18.87 -23.36 11.89
CA GLN A 272 -19.00 -22.84 13.24
C GLN A 272 -20.28 -22.02 13.44
N VAL A 273 -20.68 -21.20 12.46
CA VAL A 273 -21.96 -20.48 12.47
C VAL A 273 -23.14 -21.47 12.54
N ASN A 274 -23.09 -22.53 11.73
CA ASN A 274 -24.14 -23.55 11.71
C ASN A 274 -24.20 -24.38 13.00
N GLN A 275 -23.09 -24.51 13.73
CA GLN A 275 -23.06 -25.15 15.06
C GLN A 275 -23.73 -24.28 16.13
N LEU A 276 -23.62 -22.96 16.02
CA LEU A 276 -24.27 -22.00 16.93
C LEU A 276 -25.76 -21.80 16.60
N GLY A 277 -26.13 -21.86 15.32
CA GLY A 277 -27.47 -21.53 14.82
C GLY A 277 -28.53 -22.62 14.96
N GLY A 278 -28.17 -23.84 15.39
CA GLY A 278 -29.12 -24.94 15.60
C GLY A 278 -29.93 -25.31 14.35
N SER A 279 -29.42 -26.22 13.52
CA SER A 279 -30.17 -26.87 12.44
C SER A 279 -30.99 -25.95 11.52
N VAL A 280 -30.32 -25.13 10.72
CA VAL A 280 -30.84 -24.83 9.38
C VAL A 280 -29.72 -25.10 8.40
N ALA A 281 -29.72 -26.32 7.85
CA ALA A 281 -28.93 -26.68 6.68
C ALA A 281 -29.44 -25.90 5.46
N ARG A 282 -29.12 -24.60 5.38
CA ARG A 282 -29.06 -23.92 4.09
C ARG A 282 -27.78 -24.43 3.43
N GLY A 283 -27.93 -25.05 2.27
CA GLY A 283 -26.82 -25.58 1.49
C GLY A 283 -25.70 -24.55 1.43
N VAL A 284 -24.46 -25.04 1.61
CA VAL A 284 -23.24 -24.26 1.44
C VAL A 284 -23.27 -23.71 0.02
N MET A 285 -23.78 -22.49 -0.14
CA MET A 285 -23.61 -21.75 -1.39
C MET A 285 -22.11 -21.47 -1.47
N PRO A 286 -21.45 -21.75 -2.61
CA PRO A 286 -20.04 -21.42 -2.75
C PRO A 286 -19.90 -19.90 -2.57
N SER A 287 -19.26 -19.49 -1.48
CA SER A 287 -18.98 -18.09 -1.22
C SER A 287 -18.03 -17.61 -2.31
N GLN A 288 -18.57 -16.91 -3.31
CA GLN A 288 -17.77 -16.21 -4.29
C GLN A 288 -17.11 -15.05 -3.54
N VAL A 289 -15.78 -15.05 -3.56
CA VAL A 289 -14.97 -13.99 -2.98
C VAL A 289 -14.38 -13.22 -4.14
N GLU A 290 -14.83 -11.98 -4.33
CA GLU A 290 -14.28 -11.09 -5.34
C GLU A 290 -13.29 -10.12 -4.67
N LEU A 291 -12.07 -10.05 -5.22
CA LEU A 291 -11.07 -9.07 -4.81
C LEU A 291 -11.28 -7.81 -5.65
N LEU A 292 -11.87 -6.78 -5.04
CA LEU A 292 -12.02 -5.47 -5.66
C LEU A 292 -10.69 -4.70 -5.59
N GLY A 293 -10.37 -3.94 -6.63
CA GLY A 293 -9.18 -3.10 -6.70
C GLY A 293 -7.93 -3.77 -7.29
N ILE A 294 -8.07 -4.93 -7.93
CA ILE A 294 -6.97 -5.58 -8.69
C ILE A 294 -6.47 -4.65 -9.80
N ASP A 295 -7.36 -3.94 -10.49
CA ASP A 295 -7.00 -3.07 -11.61
C ASP A 295 -6.11 -1.90 -11.17
N GLU A 296 -6.39 -1.34 -9.99
CA GLU A 296 -5.57 -0.28 -9.40
C GLU A 296 -4.21 -0.82 -8.95
N LEU A 297 -4.19 -2.01 -8.31
CA LEU A 297 -2.95 -2.69 -7.95
C LEU A 297 -2.09 -2.95 -9.20
N GLN A 298 -2.71 -3.40 -10.30
CA GLN A 298 -2.02 -3.69 -11.56
C GLN A 298 -1.49 -2.41 -12.21
N THR A 299 -2.29 -1.34 -12.26
CA THR A 299 -1.89 -0.04 -12.79
C THR A 299 -0.70 0.53 -12.01
N ARG A 300 -0.80 0.54 -10.68
CA ARG A 300 0.31 0.94 -9.80
C ARG A 300 1.53 0.05 -9.96
N SER A 301 1.34 -1.25 -10.12
CA SER A 301 2.43 -2.19 -10.38
C SER A 301 3.18 -1.87 -11.67
N HIS A 302 2.45 -1.54 -12.75
CA HIS A 302 3.04 -1.10 -14.01
C HIS A 302 3.81 0.21 -13.85
N GLU A 303 3.25 1.20 -13.15
CA GLU A 303 3.90 2.48 -12.89
C GLU A 303 5.22 2.31 -12.11
N ILE A 304 5.17 1.55 -11.02
CA ILE A 304 6.32 1.25 -10.15
C ILE A 304 7.42 0.55 -10.96
N PHE A 305 7.05 -0.44 -11.76
CA PHE A 305 7.98 -1.15 -12.62
C PHE A 305 8.61 -0.22 -13.65
N ASP A 306 7.80 0.55 -14.38
CA ASP A 306 8.31 1.42 -15.43
C ASP A 306 9.21 2.54 -14.88
N ASP A 307 8.85 3.11 -13.74
CA ASP A 307 9.63 4.15 -13.05
C ASP A 307 10.94 3.59 -12.48
N SER A 308 10.90 2.44 -11.79
CA SER A 308 12.11 1.74 -11.32
C SER A 308 13.06 1.41 -12.47
N MET A 309 12.52 1.00 -13.61
CA MET A 309 13.30 0.72 -14.82
C MET A 309 13.84 1.99 -15.47
N ARG A 310 13.11 3.12 -15.42
CA ARG A 310 13.58 4.41 -15.98
C ARG A 310 14.70 5.01 -15.14
N ARG A 311 14.57 4.98 -13.82
CA ARG A 311 15.59 5.49 -12.89
C ARG A 311 16.90 4.73 -12.99
N ASN A 312 16.83 3.41 -13.21
CA ASN A 312 18.00 2.55 -13.27
C ASN A 312 18.52 2.30 -14.70
N ALA A 313 17.85 2.83 -15.73
CA ALA A 313 18.31 2.78 -17.10
C ALA A 313 19.64 3.54 -17.27
N VAL A 314 20.39 3.16 -18.31
CA VAL A 314 21.62 3.86 -18.68
C VAL A 314 21.24 5.22 -19.23
N SER A 315 21.93 6.28 -18.78
CA SER A 315 21.70 7.62 -19.31
C SER A 315 21.95 7.64 -20.83
N ARG A 316 21.11 8.36 -21.58
CA ARG A 316 21.24 8.51 -23.05
C ARG A 316 22.63 9.01 -23.46
N TRP A 317 23.26 9.81 -22.61
CA TRP A 317 24.64 10.27 -22.84
C TRP A 317 25.66 9.13 -22.75
N GLN A 318 25.55 8.27 -21.74
CA GLN A 318 26.40 7.09 -21.60
C GLN A 318 26.18 6.10 -22.76
N VAL A 319 24.93 5.88 -23.17
CA VAL A 319 24.59 5.08 -24.37
C VAL A 319 25.29 5.65 -25.60
N SER A 320 25.24 6.95 -25.79
CA SER A 320 25.88 7.62 -26.94
C SER A 320 27.40 7.51 -26.89
N LEU A 321 28.02 7.66 -25.72
CA LEU A 321 29.48 7.51 -25.55
C LEU A 321 29.93 6.08 -25.88
N LEU A 322 29.21 5.07 -25.39
CA LEU A 322 29.47 3.66 -25.69
C LEU A 322 29.30 3.38 -27.20
N ALA A 323 28.27 3.96 -27.81
CA ALA A 323 28.04 3.82 -29.24
C ALA A 323 29.14 4.49 -30.08
N ILE A 324 29.62 5.69 -29.69
CA ILE A 324 30.75 6.37 -30.33
C ILE A 324 32.00 5.51 -30.31
N VAL A 325 32.34 4.95 -29.15
CA VAL A 325 33.52 4.10 -28.99
C VAL A 325 33.39 2.83 -29.85
N GLY A 326 32.22 2.18 -29.85
CA GLY A 326 31.96 1.02 -30.68
C GLY A 326 32.05 1.33 -32.19
N CYS A 327 31.48 2.44 -32.62
CA CYS A 327 31.57 2.90 -34.01
C CYS A 327 33.00 3.24 -34.40
N LEU A 328 33.74 3.99 -33.57
CA LEU A 328 35.14 4.33 -33.82
C LEU A 328 36.01 3.08 -33.94
N LEU A 329 35.82 2.11 -33.04
CA LEU A 329 36.55 0.85 -33.05
C LEU A 329 36.33 0.09 -34.36
N PHE A 330 35.07 -0.03 -34.80
CA PHE A 330 34.76 -0.68 -36.08
C PHE A 330 35.33 0.07 -37.27
N TRP A 331 35.11 1.38 -37.36
CA TRP A 331 35.55 2.18 -38.51
C TRP A 331 37.07 2.31 -38.58
N ALA A 332 37.79 2.34 -37.45
CA ALA A 332 39.25 2.30 -37.43
C ALA A 332 39.79 0.99 -37.99
N LEU A 333 39.19 -0.16 -37.64
CA LEU A 333 39.55 -1.47 -38.17
C LEU A 333 39.16 -1.63 -39.66
N MET A 334 38.01 -1.10 -40.05
CA MET A 334 37.55 -1.12 -41.45
C MET A 334 38.26 -0.12 -42.35
N ALA A 335 38.89 0.92 -41.80
CA ALA A 335 39.63 1.91 -42.59
C ALA A 335 40.77 1.24 -43.38
N ALA A 336 41.47 0.27 -42.78
CA ALA A 336 42.58 -0.44 -43.44
C ALA A 336 42.16 -1.16 -44.75
N PRO A 337 41.17 -2.07 -44.76
CA PRO A 337 40.74 -2.74 -45.99
C PRO A 337 40.11 -1.75 -47.00
N ILE A 338 39.40 -0.73 -46.54
CA ILE A 338 38.85 0.31 -47.43
C ILE A 338 39.98 1.05 -48.15
N VAL A 339 41.00 1.53 -47.41
CA VAL A 339 42.14 2.26 -47.99
C VAL A 339 42.90 1.40 -48.99
N VAL A 340 43.10 0.11 -48.73
CA VAL A 340 43.76 -0.81 -49.67
C VAL A 340 43.00 -0.91 -50.99
N ILE A 341 41.68 -1.12 -50.94
CA ILE A 341 40.84 -1.25 -52.14
C ILE A 341 40.83 0.06 -52.94
N TYR A 342 40.68 1.20 -52.26
CA TYR A 342 40.69 2.50 -52.93
C TYR A 342 42.07 2.86 -53.50
N ARG A 343 43.17 2.47 -52.83
CA ARG A 343 44.52 2.68 -53.35
C ARG A 343 44.71 1.93 -54.68
N ASP A 344 44.35 0.66 -54.72
CA ASP A 344 44.53 -0.17 -55.92
C ASP A 344 43.61 0.32 -57.06
N TYR A 345 42.39 0.79 -56.73
CA TYR A 345 41.49 1.42 -57.70
C TYR A 345 42.03 2.75 -58.24
N LEU A 346 42.53 3.63 -57.37
CA LEU A 346 43.10 4.93 -57.77
C LEU A 346 44.37 4.74 -58.60
N GLN A 347 45.20 3.75 -58.27
CA GLN A 347 46.38 3.42 -59.06
C GLN A 347 46.01 2.95 -60.47
N ALA A 348 45.01 2.08 -60.61
CA ALA A 348 44.50 1.66 -61.91
C ALA A 348 43.89 2.84 -62.70
N ALA A 349 43.10 3.70 -62.04
CA ALA A 349 42.52 4.89 -62.65
C ALA A 349 43.58 5.90 -63.11
N TYR A 350 44.65 6.08 -62.33
CA TYR A 350 45.77 6.95 -62.69
C TYR A 350 46.55 6.41 -63.89
N GLN A 351 46.77 5.09 -63.97
CA GLN A 351 47.43 4.44 -65.12
C GLN A 351 46.62 4.59 -66.42
N VAL A 352 45.28 4.49 -66.35
CA VAL A 352 44.38 4.78 -67.48
C VAL A 352 44.49 6.25 -67.89
N ALA A 353 44.50 7.18 -66.93
CA ALA A 353 44.60 8.61 -67.20
C ALA A 353 45.94 9.00 -67.87
N GLN A 354 47.01 8.26 -67.62
CA GLN A 354 48.31 8.42 -68.28
C GLN A 354 48.38 7.85 -69.71
N GLY A 355 47.27 7.31 -70.24
CA GLY A 355 47.20 6.82 -71.62
C GLY A 355 47.66 5.37 -71.82
N SER A 356 47.88 4.62 -70.72
CA SER A 356 48.13 3.19 -70.80
C SER A 356 46.87 2.46 -71.28
N ARG A 357 47.02 1.52 -72.22
CA ARG A 357 45.92 0.65 -72.67
C ARG A 357 45.63 -0.40 -71.58
N VAL A 358 44.95 0.02 -70.53
CA VAL A 358 44.53 -0.85 -69.43
C VAL A 358 43.26 -1.58 -69.85
N THR A 359 43.30 -2.92 -69.83
CA THR A 359 42.12 -3.76 -70.10
C THR A 359 41.18 -3.76 -68.90
N LEU A 360 39.87 -3.86 -69.11
CA LEU A 360 38.85 -3.86 -68.03
C LEU A 360 39.05 -4.96 -66.95
N THR A 361 39.91 -5.94 -67.23
CA THR A 361 40.32 -7.02 -66.34
C THR A 361 41.40 -6.63 -65.33
N GLU A 362 42.09 -5.50 -65.51
CA GLU A 362 43.12 -4.99 -64.60
C GLU A 362 42.55 -4.10 -63.49
N PHE A 363 41.26 -3.73 -63.58
CA PHE A 363 40.58 -3.12 -62.45
C PHE A 363 40.39 -4.17 -61.34
N PRO A 364 40.76 -3.88 -60.09
CA PRO A 364 40.58 -4.81 -59.00
C PRO A 364 39.09 -5.14 -58.87
N LYS A 365 38.76 -6.42 -59.11
CA LYS A 365 37.45 -6.98 -58.75
C LYS A 365 37.63 -7.57 -57.37
N PRO A 366 37.30 -6.87 -56.28
CA PRO A 366 37.40 -7.45 -54.96
C PRO A 366 36.54 -8.71 -54.95
N GLU A 367 37.16 -9.87 -54.70
CA GLU A 367 36.40 -11.09 -54.49
C GLU A 367 35.44 -10.85 -53.33
N SER A 368 34.16 -11.13 -53.53
CA SER A 368 33.11 -10.92 -52.52
C SER A 368 33.47 -11.59 -51.17
N GLY A 369 34.23 -12.69 -51.22
CA GLY A 369 34.78 -13.37 -50.06
C GLY A 369 35.80 -12.54 -49.26
N MET A 370 36.65 -11.74 -49.91
CA MET A 370 37.62 -10.86 -49.23
C MET A 370 36.94 -9.68 -48.52
N LEU A 371 35.88 -9.12 -49.13
CA LEU A 371 35.07 -8.08 -48.49
C LEU A 371 34.33 -8.63 -47.28
N LEU A 372 33.71 -9.81 -47.42
CA LEU A 372 32.97 -10.45 -46.34
C LEU A 372 33.89 -10.87 -45.20
N SER A 373 35.05 -11.46 -45.49
CA SER A 373 36.03 -11.82 -44.46
C SER A 373 36.57 -10.60 -43.73
N SER A 374 36.85 -9.50 -44.45
CA SER A 374 37.30 -8.23 -43.84
C SER A 374 36.25 -7.61 -42.93
N VAL A 375 34.97 -7.64 -43.33
CA VAL A 375 33.84 -7.17 -42.50
C VAL A 375 33.65 -8.07 -41.28
N LEU A 376 33.81 -9.39 -41.43
CA LEU A 376 33.61 -10.34 -40.32
C LEU A 376 34.76 -10.25 -39.30
N LEU A 377 35.99 -10.10 -39.79
CA LEU A 377 37.17 -9.92 -38.95
C LEU A 377 37.12 -8.59 -38.19
N SER A 378 36.63 -7.51 -38.80
CA SER A 378 36.45 -6.21 -38.13
C SER A 378 35.24 -6.16 -37.20
N ALA A 379 34.20 -6.98 -37.47
CA ALA A 379 33.04 -7.09 -36.59
C ALA A 379 33.34 -7.86 -35.30
N LEU A 380 34.33 -8.75 -35.27
CA LEU A 380 34.63 -9.58 -34.10
C LEU A 380 35.05 -8.74 -32.87
N PRO A 381 36.02 -7.80 -32.97
CA PRO A 381 36.32 -6.87 -31.88
C PRO A 381 35.11 -6.06 -31.40
N LEU A 382 34.23 -5.66 -32.32
CA LEU A 382 32.97 -4.98 -31.99
C LEU A 382 32.00 -5.89 -31.22
N VAL A 383 31.90 -7.16 -31.58
CA VAL A 383 31.10 -8.16 -30.84
C VAL A 383 31.62 -8.33 -29.41
N ILE A 384 32.94 -8.46 -29.23
CA ILE A 384 33.57 -8.56 -27.91
C ILE A 384 33.28 -7.29 -27.09
N TYR A 385 33.43 -6.12 -27.72
CA TYR A 385 33.12 -4.85 -27.08
C TYR A 385 31.65 -4.80 -26.63
N CYS A 386 30.70 -5.15 -27.50
CA CYS A 386 29.28 -5.19 -27.16
C CYS A 386 28.98 -6.17 -26.01
N MET A 387 29.65 -7.33 -25.94
CA MET A 387 29.53 -8.26 -24.82
C MET A 387 30.04 -7.67 -23.50
N LEU A 388 31.17 -6.96 -23.52
CA LEU A 388 31.70 -6.26 -22.36
C LEU A 388 30.75 -5.16 -21.88
N VAL A 389 30.22 -4.37 -22.81
CA VAL A 389 29.23 -3.32 -22.50
C VAL A 389 27.98 -3.93 -21.87
N LEU A 390 27.42 -5.00 -22.44
CA LEU A 390 26.26 -5.68 -21.88
C LEU A 390 26.53 -6.23 -20.47
N THR A 391 27.73 -6.77 -20.23
CA THR A 391 28.14 -7.29 -18.92
C THR A 391 28.32 -6.18 -17.89
N PHE A 392 28.96 -5.08 -18.27
CA PHE A 392 29.25 -3.96 -17.38
C PHE A 392 27.99 -3.20 -17.00
N VAL A 393 27.14 -2.90 -17.99
CA VAL A 393 25.89 -2.16 -17.79
C VAL A 393 24.89 -2.95 -16.92
N HIS A 394 24.87 -4.28 -17.05
CA HIS A 394 23.90 -5.18 -16.41
C HIS A 394 24.54 -6.05 -15.32
N SER A 395 25.48 -5.48 -14.55
CA SER A 395 26.13 -6.20 -13.46
C SER A 395 25.12 -6.84 -12.50
N ARG A 396 25.50 -8.00 -11.93
CA ARG A 396 24.64 -8.74 -10.99
C ARG A 396 24.23 -7.90 -9.79
N SER A 397 25.15 -7.09 -9.25
CA SER A 397 24.88 -6.20 -8.12
C SER A 397 23.86 -5.12 -8.46
N LYS A 398 23.93 -4.51 -9.63
CA LYS A 398 22.94 -3.53 -10.08
C LYS A 398 21.57 -4.19 -10.27
N THR A 399 21.53 -5.35 -10.93
CA THR A 399 20.28 -6.09 -11.16
C THR A 399 19.62 -6.51 -9.84
N GLY A 400 20.39 -7.02 -8.88
CA GLY A 400 19.90 -7.39 -7.55
C GLY A 400 19.35 -6.19 -6.77
N ARG A 401 20.05 -5.04 -6.78
CA ARG A 401 19.55 -3.81 -6.15
C ARG A 401 18.22 -3.33 -6.75
N VAL A 402 18.10 -3.36 -8.08
CA VAL A 402 16.84 -2.98 -8.75
C VAL A 402 15.71 -3.94 -8.41
N SER A 403 16.01 -5.25 -8.37
CA SER A 403 15.05 -6.28 -7.97
C SER A 403 14.54 -6.05 -6.55
N GLN A 404 15.44 -5.80 -5.59
CA GLN A 404 15.07 -5.54 -4.20
C GLN A 404 14.26 -4.24 -4.07
N GLN A 405 14.70 -3.17 -4.73
CA GLN A 405 13.98 -1.89 -4.74
C GLN A 405 12.56 -2.04 -5.30
N LEU A 406 12.39 -2.86 -6.33
CA LEU A 406 11.09 -3.14 -6.94
C LEU A 406 10.17 -3.89 -5.96
N ILE A 407 10.70 -4.90 -5.25
CA ILE A 407 9.96 -5.62 -4.20
C ILE A 407 9.53 -4.66 -3.10
N ASP A 408 10.45 -3.84 -2.58
CA ASP A 408 10.18 -2.91 -1.49
C ASP A 408 9.11 -1.87 -1.88
N GLN A 409 9.16 -1.38 -3.13
CA GLN A 409 8.15 -0.44 -3.66
C GLN A 409 6.79 -1.08 -3.85
N HIS A 410 6.72 -2.32 -4.33
CA HIS A 410 5.45 -3.04 -4.41
C HIS A 410 4.83 -3.30 -3.03
N VAL A 411 5.64 -3.68 -2.04
CA VAL A 411 5.18 -3.85 -0.66
C VAL A 411 4.62 -2.55 -0.10
N ALA A 412 5.31 -1.41 -0.31
CA ALA A 412 4.83 -0.11 0.12
C ALA A 412 3.51 0.32 -0.56
N ALA A 413 3.39 0.08 -1.88
CA ALA A 413 2.19 0.44 -2.63
C ALA A 413 0.96 -0.38 -2.21
N ILE A 414 1.13 -1.66 -1.88
CA ILE A 414 0.05 -2.50 -1.34
C ILE A 414 -0.41 -1.96 0.00
N GLU A 415 0.53 -1.58 0.87
CA GLU A 415 0.21 -1.03 2.18
C GLU A 415 -0.58 0.28 2.06
N GLU A 416 -0.22 1.14 1.10
CA GLU A 416 -0.96 2.36 0.76
C GLU A 416 -2.37 2.06 0.21
N LEU A 417 -2.49 1.12 -0.74
CA LEU A 417 -3.78 0.70 -1.31
C LEU A 417 -4.69 0.02 -0.27
N ARG A 418 -4.09 -0.63 0.73
CA ARG A 418 -4.79 -1.20 1.88
C ARG A 418 -5.29 -0.10 2.82
N GLN A 419 -4.44 0.86 3.19
CA GLN A 419 -4.79 1.96 4.08
C GLN A 419 -5.86 2.89 3.49
N SER A 420 -5.80 3.12 2.18
CA SER A 420 -6.84 3.86 1.43
C SER A 420 -8.14 3.06 1.24
N GLY A 421 -8.14 1.77 1.57
CA GLY A 421 -9.31 0.90 1.47
C GLY A 421 -9.76 0.69 0.03
N VAL A 422 -8.86 0.79 -0.95
CA VAL A 422 -9.12 0.52 -2.37
C VAL A 422 -9.16 -1.00 -2.62
N ILE A 423 -8.24 -1.74 -2.00
CA ILE A 423 -8.27 -3.21 -2.04
C ILE A 423 -9.24 -3.69 -0.96
N ARG A 424 -10.38 -4.23 -1.37
CA ARG A 424 -11.36 -4.84 -0.47
C ARG A 424 -11.72 -6.22 -0.95
N LEU A 425 -11.79 -7.16 -0.01
CA LEU A 425 -12.39 -8.47 -0.24
C LEU A 425 -13.90 -8.30 -0.06
N GLN A 426 -14.63 -8.38 -1.17
CA GLN A 426 -16.09 -8.43 -1.15
C GLN A 426 -16.49 -9.90 -1.03
N PHE A 427 -17.24 -10.20 0.02
CA PHE A 427 -17.87 -11.50 0.21
C PHE A 427 -19.30 -11.38 -0.28
N ASP A 428 -19.74 -12.25 -1.18
CA ASP A 428 -21.14 -12.28 -1.62
C ASP A 428 -22.09 -12.84 -0.55
N ASP A 429 -21.56 -13.33 0.58
CA ASP A 429 -22.34 -13.83 1.70
C ASP A 429 -22.58 -12.73 2.76
N PRO A 430 -23.85 -12.35 3.04
CA PRO A 430 -24.18 -11.32 4.02
C PRO A 430 -23.76 -11.67 5.45
N ILE A 431 -23.56 -12.95 5.77
CA ILE A 431 -23.12 -13.41 7.10
C ILE A 431 -21.61 -13.14 7.26
N LEU A 432 -20.83 -13.36 6.20
CA LEU A 432 -19.40 -13.06 6.18
C LEU A 432 -19.14 -11.54 6.16
N GLU A 433 -19.98 -10.78 5.45
CA GLU A 433 -19.93 -9.33 5.47
C GLU A 433 -20.21 -8.77 6.87
N ALA A 434 -21.25 -9.29 7.54
CA ALA A 434 -21.55 -8.95 8.92
C ALA A 434 -20.41 -9.35 9.87
N ALA A 435 -19.77 -10.51 9.66
CA ALA A 435 -18.63 -10.95 10.47
C ALA A 435 -17.38 -10.07 10.25
N ASN A 436 -17.11 -9.65 9.02
CA ASN A 436 -16.03 -8.73 8.69
C ASN A 436 -16.28 -7.34 9.29
N PHE A 437 -17.53 -6.87 9.26
CA PHE A 437 -17.95 -5.66 9.98
C PHE A 437 -17.65 -5.80 11.48
N LEU A 438 -18.04 -6.91 12.10
CA LEU A 438 -17.82 -7.18 13.53
C LEU A 438 -16.33 -7.21 13.91
N VAL A 439 -15.44 -7.72 13.06
CA VAL A 439 -13.99 -7.72 13.32
C VAL A 439 -13.34 -6.36 13.07
N ASN A 440 -13.78 -5.61 12.07
CA ASN A 440 -13.30 -4.24 11.85
C ASN A 440 -13.73 -3.28 12.96
N LEU A 441 -14.75 -3.62 13.75
CA LEU A 441 -15.14 -2.88 14.96
C LEU A 441 -14.21 -3.12 16.16
N GLU A 442 -13.41 -4.21 16.20
CA GLU A 442 -12.43 -4.46 17.28
C GLU A 442 -11.07 -3.76 17.02
N HIS A 443 -10.73 -3.44 15.77
CA HIS A 443 -9.41 -2.90 15.37
C HIS A 443 -9.36 -1.38 15.09
N LYS A 444 -10.49 -0.67 15.22
CA LYS A 444 -10.57 0.80 15.13
C LYS A 444 -11.17 1.37 16.40
#